data_AF-A0A382F1N1-F1
#
_entry.id   AF-A0A382F1N1-F1
#
_cell.length_a   1.000
_cell.length_b   1.000
_cell.length_c   1.000
_cell.angle_alpha   90.00
_cell.angle_beta   90.00
_cell.angle_gamma   90.00
#
_symmetry.space_group_name_H-M   'P 1'
#
loop_
_entity.id
_entity.type
_entity.pdbx_description
1 polymer ?
#
loop_
_entity_poly.entity_id
_entity_poly.type
_entity_poly.pdbx_seq_one_letter_code
_entity_poly.pdbx_strand_id
1 'polypeptide(L)'
;MKNVTDALDSFSDAQKLFPVEWITEHPDKVEGVLANLSLENQIRYAMQLRGAQMQSFINLSPCSQEVVRGLSPEQLYQMIKETGIGESLPVVAMMSENQLQYSFDLEWWQHDRFVPERAMEWLEFLDQCDDSSIFEWLQSEDFDQKVALFQSLIKVYKDDEMTNSYEGVESMPHLSLDGVYDIYFKIKEHGALKRLLILLRSEDAKLYNSILEAVIWYPVTQTVEKAYRWRLIRTAERGLPDFEESMQIY
;
A
#
# COMPACT_ATOMS: atom_id res chain seq x y z
N MET A 1 34.03 -12.48 -35.84
CA MET A 1 32.91 -12.95 -35.00
C MET A 1 33.37 -12.77 -33.56
N LYS A 2 32.85 -11.76 -32.86
CA LYS A 2 33.18 -11.52 -31.45
C LYS A 2 32.56 -12.64 -30.62
N ASN A 3 33.35 -13.27 -29.76
CA ASN A 3 32.91 -14.40 -28.95
C ASN A 3 31.82 -13.96 -27.99
N VAL A 4 30.76 -14.77 -27.86
CA VAL A 4 29.63 -14.56 -26.94
C VAL A 4 30.11 -14.55 -25.46
N THR A 5 31.27 -15.16 -25.19
CA THR A 5 31.97 -15.08 -23.90
C THR A 5 32.55 -13.71 -23.58
N ASP A 6 33.05 -12.95 -24.56
CA ASP A 6 33.52 -11.56 -24.33
C ASP A 6 32.36 -10.60 -24.04
N ALA A 7 31.15 -10.92 -24.53
CA ALA A 7 29.95 -10.16 -24.20
C ALA A 7 29.52 -10.43 -22.75
N LEU A 8 29.57 -11.69 -22.30
CA LEU A 8 29.24 -12.08 -20.92
C LEU A 8 30.22 -11.50 -19.89
N ASP A 9 31.52 -11.43 -20.21
CA ASP A 9 32.50 -10.78 -19.34
C ASP A 9 32.35 -9.24 -19.34
N SER A 10 31.83 -8.64 -20.42
CA SER A 10 31.49 -7.20 -20.43
C SER A 10 30.23 -6.83 -19.63
N PHE A 11 29.41 -7.81 -19.23
CA PHE A 11 28.27 -7.58 -18.32
C PHE A 11 28.67 -7.62 -16.84
N SER A 12 29.85 -8.15 -16.51
CA SER A 12 30.41 -8.19 -15.14
C SER A 12 30.98 -6.83 -14.68
N ASP A 13 31.24 -5.91 -15.61
CA ASP A 13 31.84 -4.60 -15.37
C ASP A 13 30.80 -3.47 -15.27
N ALA A 14 29.54 -3.79 -14.99
CA ALA A 14 28.52 -2.80 -14.64
C ALA A 14 28.94 -2.09 -13.34
N GLN A 15 29.64 -0.98 -13.53
CA GLN A 15 30.34 -0.14 -12.58
C GLN A 15 29.62 -0.05 -11.22
N LYS A 16 30.30 -0.47 -10.15
CA LYS A 16 30.03 0.09 -8.82
C LYS A 16 30.23 1.61 -8.93
N LEU A 17 29.12 2.35 -9.05
CA LEU A 17 29.10 3.81 -9.09
C LEU A 17 29.91 4.42 -7.94
N PHE A 18 29.83 3.78 -6.78
CA PHE A 18 30.64 4.00 -5.59
C PHE A 18 30.58 2.75 -4.69
N PRO A 19 31.49 2.62 -3.69
CA PRO A 19 31.39 1.61 -2.65
C PRO A 19 30.07 1.75 -1.86
N VAL A 20 29.36 0.65 -1.61
CA VAL A 20 28.01 0.67 -0.98
C VAL A 20 28.05 1.32 0.41
N GLU A 21 29.17 1.19 1.11
CA GLU A 21 29.43 1.80 2.41
C GLU A 21 29.29 3.34 2.36
N TRP A 22 29.51 3.97 1.20
CA TRP A 22 29.37 5.41 1.02
C TRP A 22 27.95 5.91 1.22
N ILE A 23 26.92 5.07 1.03
CA ILE A 23 25.53 5.44 1.30
C ILE A 23 25.36 5.91 2.75
N THR A 24 26.08 5.25 3.68
CA THR A 24 26.04 5.60 5.11
C THR A 24 27.20 6.51 5.51
N GLU A 25 28.41 6.24 5.02
CA GLU A 25 29.63 6.91 5.47
C GLU A 25 29.86 8.28 4.80
N HIS A 26 29.37 8.46 3.57
CA HIS A 26 29.62 9.63 2.73
C HIS A 26 28.38 10.06 1.92
N PRO A 27 27.23 10.34 2.56
CA PRO A 27 25.97 10.65 1.88
C PRO A 27 26.10 11.82 0.89
N ASP A 28 26.80 12.91 1.26
CA ASP A 28 27.00 14.08 0.38
C ASP A 28 27.68 13.71 -0.95
N LYS A 29 28.61 12.74 -0.93
CA LYS A 29 29.28 12.27 -2.16
C LYS A 29 28.33 11.46 -3.02
N VAL A 30 27.49 10.63 -2.39
CA VAL A 30 26.47 9.83 -3.07
C VAL A 30 25.44 10.73 -3.73
N GLU A 31 24.91 11.73 -3.01
CA GLU A 31 24.00 12.74 -3.57
C GLU A 31 24.61 13.43 -4.80
N GLY A 32 25.88 13.84 -4.72
CA GLY A 32 26.60 14.43 -5.84
C GLY A 32 26.73 13.51 -7.07
N VAL A 33 26.89 12.21 -6.85
CA VAL A 33 26.87 11.21 -7.94
C VAL A 33 25.46 11.03 -8.50
N LEU A 34 24.44 10.90 -7.64
CA LEU A 34 23.05 10.70 -8.05
C LEU A 34 22.48 11.89 -8.81
N ALA A 35 22.85 13.12 -8.44
CA ALA A 35 22.47 14.34 -9.15
C ALA A 35 22.90 14.35 -10.63
N ASN A 36 23.94 13.59 -10.98
CA ASN A 36 24.45 13.50 -12.34
C ASN A 36 24.06 12.17 -13.04
N LEU A 37 23.34 11.29 -12.34
CA LEU A 37 22.95 9.97 -12.85
C LEU A 37 21.52 10.00 -13.41
N SER A 38 21.31 9.38 -14.57
CA SER A 38 19.96 9.26 -15.14
C SER A 38 19.04 8.45 -14.22
N LEU A 39 17.74 8.76 -14.24
CA LEU A 39 16.72 8.05 -13.48
C LEU A 39 16.77 6.53 -13.71
N GLU A 40 16.91 6.09 -14.97
CA GLU A 40 17.03 4.67 -15.31
C GLU A 40 18.20 4.00 -14.59
N ASN A 41 19.36 4.66 -14.53
CA ASN A 41 20.52 4.11 -13.83
C ASN A 41 20.36 4.15 -12.30
N GLN A 42 19.69 5.16 -11.76
CA GLN A 42 19.35 5.20 -10.34
C GLN A 42 18.43 4.04 -9.95
N ILE A 43 17.37 3.77 -10.74
CA ILE A 43 16.48 2.62 -10.54
C ILE A 43 17.28 1.31 -10.64
N ARG A 44 18.08 1.14 -11.70
CA ARG A 44 18.89 -0.09 -11.88
C ARG A 44 19.86 -0.33 -10.73
N TYR A 45 20.44 0.72 -10.14
CA TYR A 45 21.29 0.58 -8.97
C TYR A 45 20.49 0.25 -7.71
N ALA A 46 19.35 0.93 -7.48
CA ALA A 46 18.46 0.63 -6.36
C ALA A 46 18.01 -0.84 -6.35
N MET A 47 17.74 -1.43 -7.53
CA MET A 47 17.37 -2.86 -7.68
C MET A 47 18.45 -3.84 -7.20
N GLN A 48 19.70 -3.41 -7.04
CA GLN A 48 20.81 -4.24 -6.56
C GLN A 48 20.97 -4.17 -5.03
N LEU A 49 20.33 -3.20 -4.38
CA LEU A 49 20.36 -3.00 -2.94
C LEU A 49 19.19 -3.72 -2.26
N ARG A 50 19.24 -3.82 -0.93
CA ARG A 50 18.18 -4.41 -0.11
C ARG A 50 17.99 -3.67 1.21
N GLY A 51 16.84 -3.87 1.86
CA GLY A 51 16.47 -3.32 3.16
C GLY A 51 16.91 -1.87 3.38
N ALA A 52 17.54 -1.62 4.53
CA ALA A 52 17.97 -0.28 4.93
C ALA A 52 18.96 0.38 3.95
N GLN A 53 19.77 -0.39 3.22
CA GLN A 53 20.69 0.17 2.22
C GLN A 53 19.92 0.71 1.00
N MET A 54 18.93 -0.04 0.54
CA MET A 54 18.04 0.39 -0.54
C MET A 54 17.25 1.63 -0.14
N GLN A 55 16.68 1.64 1.07
CA GLN A 55 15.96 2.80 1.61
C GLN A 55 16.87 4.03 1.70
N SER A 56 18.06 3.88 2.28
CA SER A 56 19.00 5.00 2.42
C SER A 56 19.42 5.54 1.06
N PHE A 57 19.66 4.68 0.08
CA PHE A 57 19.94 5.09 -1.30
C PHE A 57 18.79 5.90 -1.92
N ILE A 58 17.55 5.41 -1.78
CA ILE A 58 16.36 6.11 -2.29
C ILE A 58 16.23 7.50 -1.65
N ASN A 59 16.47 7.60 -0.34
CA ASN A 59 16.37 8.87 0.39
C ASN A 59 17.43 9.91 -0.04
N LEU A 60 18.58 9.46 -0.55
CA LEU A 60 19.64 10.33 -1.10
C LEU A 60 19.39 10.72 -2.56
N SER A 61 18.41 10.11 -3.24
CA SER A 61 18.11 10.42 -4.63
C SER A 61 17.40 11.77 -4.74
N PRO A 62 17.85 12.67 -5.64
CA PRO A 62 17.12 13.91 -5.95
C PRO A 62 15.81 13.67 -6.72
N CYS A 63 15.59 12.45 -7.20
CA CYS A 63 14.38 12.00 -7.91
C CYS A 63 13.78 10.79 -7.17
N SER A 64 13.74 10.86 -5.84
CA SER A 64 13.36 9.74 -4.95
C SER A 64 11.99 9.17 -5.31
N GLN A 65 11.01 10.02 -5.60
CA GLN A 65 9.66 9.60 -5.97
C GLN A 65 9.64 8.80 -7.28
N GLU A 66 10.35 9.29 -8.31
CA GLU A 66 10.45 8.59 -9.58
C GLU A 66 11.24 7.29 -9.46
N VAL A 67 12.26 7.23 -8.60
CA VAL A 67 13.00 5.99 -8.30
C VAL A 67 12.07 4.99 -7.63
N VAL A 68 11.32 5.40 -6.60
CA VAL A 68 10.31 4.54 -5.94
C VAL A 68 9.31 4.02 -6.96
N ARG A 69 8.71 4.89 -7.76
CA ARG A 69 7.70 4.51 -8.76
C ARG A 69 8.26 3.65 -9.91
N GLY A 70 9.57 3.69 -10.14
CA GLY A 70 10.26 2.85 -11.11
C GLY A 70 10.62 1.45 -10.61
N LEU A 71 10.54 1.20 -9.30
CA LEU A 71 10.83 -0.11 -8.70
C LEU A 71 9.60 -1.03 -8.72
N SER A 72 9.83 -2.34 -8.72
CA SER A 72 8.72 -3.29 -8.69
C SER A 72 8.02 -3.27 -7.31
N PRO A 73 6.70 -3.55 -7.25
CA PRO A 73 5.98 -3.67 -5.98
C PRO A 73 6.61 -4.68 -5.01
N GLU A 74 7.12 -5.80 -5.54
CA GLU A 74 7.76 -6.87 -4.77
C GLU A 74 9.04 -6.40 -4.10
N GLN A 75 9.87 -5.64 -4.81
CA GLN A 75 11.13 -5.12 -4.28
C GLN A 75 10.89 -4.10 -3.17
N LEU A 76 9.94 -3.20 -3.36
CA LEU A 76 9.57 -2.21 -2.35
C LEU A 76 8.96 -2.88 -1.12
N TYR A 77 8.04 -3.82 -1.32
CA TYR A 77 7.46 -4.58 -0.22
C TYR A 77 8.55 -5.34 0.56
N GLN A 78 9.46 -6.04 -0.13
CA GLN A 78 10.55 -6.75 0.53
C GLN A 78 11.46 -5.81 1.33
N MET A 79 11.77 -4.62 0.78
CA MET A 79 12.53 -3.59 1.49
C MET A 79 11.80 -3.12 2.76
N ILE A 80 10.49 -2.87 2.68
CA ILE A 80 9.65 -2.48 3.82
C ILE A 80 9.63 -3.58 4.88
N LYS A 81 9.56 -4.87 4.48
CA LYS A 81 9.61 -6.00 5.41
C LYS A 81 10.97 -6.13 6.11
N GLU A 82 12.06 -5.86 5.41
CA GLU A 82 13.42 -5.95 5.95
C GLU A 82 13.74 -4.77 6.88
N THR A 83 13.22 -3.59 6.60
CA THR A 83 13.52 -2.36 7.36
C THR A 83 12.50 -2.08 8.46
N GLY A 84 11.25 -2.50 8.27
CA GLY A 84 10.11 -2.15 9.09
C GLY A 84 9.34 -0.97 8.51
N ILE A 85 8.00 -1.07 8.52
CA ILE A 85 7.11 -0.05 7.94
C ILE A 85 7.26 1.33 8.59
N GLY A 86 7.42 1.39 9.92
CA GLY A 86 7.60 2.67 10.64
C GLY A 86 8.88 3.42 10.24
N GLU A 87 9.93 2.71 9.84
CA GLU A 87 11.16 3.33 9.32
C GLU A 87 11.04 3.66 7.83
N SER A 88 10.11 3.01 7.12
CA SER A 88 9.95 3.11 5.67
C SER A 88 8.94 4.18 5.23
N LEU A 89 8.38 4.97 6.15
CA LEU A 89 7.34 5.96 5.85
C LEU A 89 7.67 6.91 4.68
N PRO A 90 8.89 7.47 4.55
CA PRO A 90 9.22 8.31 3.40
C PRO A 90 9.09 7.58 2.07
N VAL A 91 9.45 6.29 2.02
CA VAL A 91 9.29 5.46 0.82
C VAL A 91 7.82 5.16 0.58
N VAL A 92 7.08 4.78 1.63
CA VAL A 92 5.65 4.45 1.56
C VAL A 92 4.82 5.61 1.04
N ALA A 93 5.13 6.85 1.46
CA ALA A 93 4.50 8.06 0.95
C ALA A 93 4.58 8.14 -0.59
N MET A 94 5.77 7.87 -1.15
CA MET A 94 6.04 8.01 -2.58
C MET A 94 5.51 6.86 -3.46
N MET A 95 5.02 5.77 -2.87
CA MET A 95 4.54 4.59 -3.59
C MET A 95 3.32 4.93 -4.46
N SER A 96 3.26 4.34 -5.65
CA SER A 96 2.07 4.37 -6.49
C SER A 96 0.94 3.49 -5.94
N GLU A 97 -0.28 3.72 -6.41
CA GLU A 97 -1.46 2.91 -6.04
C GLU A 97 -1.23 1.41 -6.24
N ASN A 98 -0.58 1.00 -7.33
CA ASN A 98 -0.27 -0.41 -7.62
C ASN A 98 0.76 -0.98 -6.62
N GLN A 99 1.77 -0.19 -6.25
CA GLN A 99 2.76 -0.60 -5.27
C GLN A 99 2.16 -0.75 -3.86
N LEU A 100 1.27 0.17 -3.48
CA LEU A 100 0.50 0.05 -2.23
C LEU A 100 -0.46 -1.15 -2.26
N GLN A 101 -1.18 -1.33 -3.36
CA GLN A 101 -2.10 -2.44 -3.57
C GLN A 101 -1.42 -3.79 -3.33
N TYR A 102 -0.20 -3.98 -3.85
CA TYR A 102 0.56 -5.21 -3.62
C TYR A 102 0.83 -5.44 -2.13
N SER A 103 1.19 -4.39 -1.39
CA SER A 103 1.40 -4.49 0.06
C SER A 103 0.11 -4.85 0.78
N PHE A 104 -1.02 -4.25 0.41
CA PHE A 104 -2.34 -4.53 1.01
C PHE A 104 -2.81 -5.98 0.72
N ASP A 105 -2.54 -6.48 -0.49
CA ASP A 105 -2.82 -7.87 -0.86
C ASP A 105 -2.07 -8.87 0.02
N LEU A 106 -0.88 -8.51 0.51
CA LEU A 106 -0.10 -9.38 1.40
C LEU A 106 -0.38 -9.15 2.88
N GLU A 107 -0.69 -7.92 3.26
CA GLU A 107 -0.75 -7.51 4.67
C GLU A 107 -2.15 -7.51 5.25
N TRP A 108 -3.19 -7.22 4.47
CA TRP A 108 -4.55 -7.15 5.02
C TRP A 108 -5.22 -8.53 5.13
N TRP A 109 -4.55 -9.58 4.68
CA TRP A 109 -5.13 -10.90 4.58
C TRP A 109 -4.29 -11.95 5.31
N GLN A 110 -4.97 -12.93 5.90
CA GLN A 110 -4.39 -14.17 6.39
C GLN A 110 -5.14 -15.33 5.73
N HIS A 111 -4.48 -16.00 4.79
CA HIS A 111 -5.14 -16.94 3.87
C HIS A 111 -6.33 -16.27 3.18
N ASP A 112 -7.54 -16.79 3.32
CA ASP A 112 -8.79 -16.28 2.75
C ASP A 112 -9.50 -15.23 3.62
N ARG A 113 -8.94 -14.90 4.79
CA ARG A 113 -9.58 -14.00 5.76
C ARG A 113 -9.00 -12.60 5.70
N PHE A 114 -9.88 -11.61 5.61
CA PHE A 114 -9.52 -10.21 5.82
C PHE A 114 -9.25 -9.96 7.31
N VAL A 115 -8.16 -9.26 7.63
CA VAL A 115 -7.67 -8.97 8.98
C VAL A 115 -7.75 -7.47 9.24
N PRO A 116 -8.82 -6.98 9.90
CA PRO A 116 -9.08 -5.55 10.08
C PRO A 116 -7.96 -4.82 10.83
N GLU A 117 -7.35 -5.47 11.82
CA GLU A 117 -6.31 -4.87 12.66
C GLU A 117 -5.04 -4.57 11.84
N ARG A 118 -4.64 -5.48 10.94
CA ARG A 118 -3.50 -5.26 10.04
C ARG A 118 -3.79 -4.17 9.01
N ALA A 119 -5.04 -4.09 8.54
CA ALA A 119 -5.45 -3.01 7.65
C ALA A 119 -5.40 -1.65 8.37
N MET A 120 -5.90 -1.59 9.61
CA MET A 120 -5.87 -0.38 10.41
C MET A 120 -4.44 0.07 10.73
N GLU A 121 -3.53 -0.84 11.06
CA GLU A 121 -2.11 -0.54 11.27
C GLU A 121 -1.48 0.14 10.05
N TRP A 122 -1.73 -0.38 8.84
CA TRP A 122 -1.27 0.27 7.61
C TRP A 122 -1.88 1.66 7.39
N LEU A 123 -3.17 1.85 7.70
CA LEU A 123 -3.80 3.16 7.62
C LEU A 123 -3.19 4.15 8.62
N GLU A 124 -2.78 3.71 9.81
CA GLU A 124 -2.09 4.55 10.79
C GLU A 124 -0.71 5.01 10.31
N PHE A 125 0.03 4.14 9.61
CA PHE A 125 1.31 4.52 9.01
C PHE A 125 1.13 5.47 7.82
N LEU A 126 0.14 5.21 6.95
CA LEU A 126 -0.15 6.09 5.81
C LEU A 126 -0.62 7.48 6.25
N ASP A 127 -1.40 7.55 7.33
CA ASP A 127 -1.84 8.83 7.90
C ASP A 127 -0.68 9.66 8.49
N GLN A 128 0.44 9.03 8.88
CA GLN A 128 1.65 9.74 9.32
C GLN A 128 2.47 10.31 8.16
N CYS A 129 2.20 9.89 6.91
CA CYS A 129 2.95 10.35 5.75
C CYS A 129 2.52 11.74 5.25
N ASP A 130 1.42 12.32 5.76
CA ASP A 130 0.80 13.55 5.24
C ASP A 130 0.58 13.52 3.70
N ASP A 131 0.44 12.33 3.12
CA ASP A 131 0.43 12.07 1.66
C ASP A 131 -0.96 11.64 1.16
N SER A 132 -1.30 12.00 -0.08
CA SER A 132 -2.50 11.59 -0.80
C SER A 132 -2.48 10.15 -1.31
N SER A 133 -1.38 9.39 -1.21
CA SER A 133 -1.27 8.05 -1.80
C SER A 133 -2.39 7.06 -1.40
N ILE A 134 -2.87 7.09 -0.15
CA ILE A 134 -4.04 6.26 0.25
C ILE A 134 -5.35 6.77 -0.36
N PHE A 135 -5.47 8.08 -0.53
CA PHE A 135 -6.63 8.70 -1.17
C PHE A 135 -6.66 8.39 -2.68
N GLU A 136 -5.51 8.50 -3.35
CA GLU A 136 -5.33 8.06 -4.75
C GLU A 136 -5.70 6.57 -4.89
N TRP A 137 -5.22 5.72 -3.98
CA TRP A 137 -5.61 4.31 -3.97
C TRP A 137 -7.12 4.10 -3.80
N LEU A 138 -7.78 4.91 -2.95
CA LEU A 138 -9.25 4.89 -2.81
C LEU A 138 -9.98 5.30 -4.09
N GLN A 139 -9.36 6.08 -4.97
CA GLN A 139 -9.95 6.50 -6.25
C GLN A 139 -9.76 5.49 -7.40
N SER A 140 -8.93 4.46 -7.20
CA SER A 140 -8.71 3.39 -8.19
C SER A 140 -9.96 2.55 -8.55
N GLU A 141 -9.86 1.59 -9.46
CA GLU A 141 -11.03 0.85 -9.96
C GLU A 141 -11.55 -0.28 -9.04
N ASP A 142 -10.72 -0.87 -8.17
CA ASP A 142 -11.15 -1.99 -7.30
C ASP A 142 -12.03 -1.50 -6.15
N PHE A 143 -13.33 -1.51 -6.38
CA PHE A 143 -14.32 -1.03 -5.41
C PHE A 143 -14.60 -2.05 -4.29
N ASP A 144 -14.63 -3.35 -4.59
CA ASP A 144 -15.03 -4.38 -3.61
C ASP A 144 -14.02 -4.47 -2.45
N GLN A 145 -12.71 -4.32 -2.71
CA GLN A 145 -11.72 -4.29 -1.62
C GLN A 145 -11.88 -3.07 -0.70
N LYS A 146 -12.24 -1.91 -1.25
CA LYS A 146 -12.51 -0.70 -0.46
C LYS A 146 -13.71 -0.93 0.43
N VAL A 147 -14.79 -1.47 -0.12
CA VAL A 147 -15.99 -1.80 0.66
C VAL A 147 -15.66 -2.84 1.72
N ALA A 148 -14.86 -3.87 1.42
CA ALA A 148 -14.42 -4.85 2.42
C ALA A 148 -13.63 -4.20 3.57
N LEU A 149 -12.69 -3.29 3.25
CA LEU A 149 -11.94 -2.51 4.23
C LEU A 149 -12.91 -1.74 5.15
N PHE A 150 -13.79 -0.91 4.60
CA PHE A 150 -14.70 -0.11 5.43
C PHE A 150 -15.74 -0.98 6.16
N GLN A 151 -16.30 -2.02 5.54
CA GLN A 151 -17.19 -2.97 6.22
C GLN A 151 -16.49 -3.67 7.39
N SER A 152 -15.18 -3.85 7.35
CA SER A 152 -14.43 -4.44 8.46
C SER A 152 -14.18 -3.46 9.61
N LEU A 153 -14.09 -2.16 9.33
CA LEU A 153 -13.68 -1.12 10.28
C LEU A 153 -14.83 -0.28 10.85
N ILE A 154 -15.94 -0.14 10.12
CA ILE A 154 -17.08 0.70 10.50
C ILE A 154 -18.41 -0.03 10.37
N LYS A 155 -19.41 0.47 11.09
CA LYS A 155 -20.83 0.31 10.78
C LYS A 155 -21.37 1.67 10.37
N VAL A 156 -22.29 1.68 9.42
CA VAL A 156 -22.93 2.90 8.94
C VAL A 156 -24.43 2.72 9.04
N TYR A 157 -25.09 3.74 9.59
CA TYR A 157 -26.53 3.84 9.64
C TYR A 157 -26.97 5.11 8.91
N LYS A 158 -28.20 5.09 8.43
CA LYS A 158 -28.86 6.24 7.82
C LYS A 158 -30.16 6.47 8.56
N ASP A 159 -30.56 7.73 8.73
CA ASP A 159 -31.85 8.04 9.33
C ASP A 159 -32.99 7.72 8.34
N ASP A 160 -33.28 6.42 8.18
CA ASP A 160 -34.36 5.86 7.39
C ASP A 160 -34.99 4.64 8.07
N GLU A 161 -36.19 4.24 7.63
CA GLU A 161 -36.95 3.15 8.25
C GLU A 161 -36.24 1.78 8.21
N MET A 162 -35.24 1.61 7.34
CA MET A 162 -34.59 0.32 7.09
C MET A 162 -33.35 0.10 7.97
N THR A 163 -32.70 1.18 8.42
CA THR A 163 -31.43 1.09 9.16
C THR A 163 -31.47 1.74 10.54
N ASN A 164 -32.58 2.34 10.98
CA ASN A 164 -32.69 3.05 12.27
C ASN A 164 -32.71 2.17 13.54
N SER A 165 -32.04 1.00 13.53
CA SER A 165 -31.76 0.20 14.72
C SER A 165 -30.27 0.31 15.10
N TYR A 166 -29.96 1.23 16.02
CA TYR A 166 -28.62 1.42 16.59
C TYR A 166 -28.18 0.29 17.57
N GLU A 167 -28.75 -0.90 17.43
CA GLU A 167 -28.47 -2.03 18.32
C GLU A 167 -27.05 -2.55 18.12
N GLY A 168 -26.30 -2.67 19.22
CA GLY A 168 -24.94 -3.20 19.23
C GLY A 168 -23.86 -2.21 18.77
N VAL A 169 -24.15 -0.91 18.76
CA VAL A 169 -23.17 0.17 18.54
C VAL A 169 -23.22 1.27 19.60
N GLU A 170 -24.04 1.11 20.63
CA GLU A 170 -24.38 2.15 21.61
C GLU A 170 -23.15 2.68 22.37
N SER A 171 -22.12 1.85 22.53
CA SER A 171 -20.87 2.21 23.20
C SER A 171 -19.70 2.49 22.24
N MET A 172 -19.94 2.45 20.92
CA MET A 172 -18.88 2.67 19.93
C MET A 172 -18.65 4.16 19.70
N PRO A 173 -17.40 4.59 19.43
CA PRO A 173 -17.14 5.94 18.96
C PRO A 173 -17.94 6.23 17.69
N HIS A 174 -18.53 7.43 17.62
CA HIS A 174 -19.43 7.84 16.56
C HIS A 174 -18.94 9.10 15.84
N LEU A 175 -19.25 9.18 14.55
CA LEU A 175 -19.04 10.34 13.70
C LEU A 175 -20.24 10.52 12.78
N SER A 176 -20.80 11.73 12.75
CA SER A 176 -21.66 12.18 11.66
C SER A 176 -21.07 13.45 11.06
N LEU A 177 -20.92 13.46 9.74
CA LEU A 177 -20.29 14.56 9.01
C LEU A 177 -21.33 15.47 8.31
N ASP A 178 -22.46 14.90 7.87
CA ASP A 178 -23.52 15.56 7.11
C ASP A 178 -24.89 15.55 7.82
N GLY A 179 -25.03 14.83 8.93
CA GLY A 179 -26.32 14.57 9.55
C GLY A 179 -27.20 13.58 8.77
N VAL A 180 -26.65 12.89 7.77
CA VAL A 180 -27.33 11.83 7.00
C VAL A 180 -26.79 10.46 7.36
N TYR A 181 -25.47 10.33 7.43
CA TYR A 181 -24.83 9.08 7.83
C TYR A 181 -24.30 9.16 9.26
N ASP A 182 -24.58 8.10 10.01
CA ASP A 182 -24.05 7.85 11.33
C ASP A 182 -23.02 6.71 11.26
N ILE A 183 -21.75 7.07 11.43
CA ILE A 183 -20.61 6.15 11.29
C ILE A 183 -20.13 5.75 12.68
N TYR A 184 -20.14 4.45 12.97
CA TYR A 184 -19.65 3.87 14.21
C TYR A 184 -18.37 3.07 13.95
N PHE A 185 -17.32 3.38 14.72
CA PHE A 185 -16.03 2.72 14.58
C PHE A 185 -16.00 1.41 15.36
N LYS A 186 -15.67 0.31 14.67
CA LYS A 186 -15.51 -1.03 15.28
C LYS A 186 -14.18 -1.18 16.01
N ILE A 187 -13.18 -0.37 15.64
CA ILE A 187 -11.84 -0.39 16.22
C ILE A 187 -11.67 0.80 17.18
N LYS A 188 -10.99 0.55 18.30
CA LYS A 188 -10.74 1.55 19.34
C LYS A 188 -9.84 2.69 18.84
N GLU A 189 -8.69 2.36 18.25
CA GLU A 189 -7.76 3.33 17.65
C GLU A 189 -8.22 3.64 16.21
N HIS A 190 -9.14 4.59 16.08
CA HIS A 190 -9.80 4.92 14.81
C HIS A 190 -9.39 6.30 14.26
N GLY A 191 -8.36 6.93 14.84
CA GLY A 191 -7.97 8.30 14.53
C GLY A 191 -7.63 8.53 13.06
N ALA A 192 -6.79 7.65 12.49
CA ALA A 192 -6.41 7.71 11.08
C ALA A 192 -7.62 7.50 10.15
N LEU A 193 -8.46 6.51 10.45
CA LEU A 193 -9.66 6.25 9.66
C LEU A 193 -10.65 7.43 9.69
N LYS A 194 -10.82 8.07 10.85
CA LYS A 194 -11.63 9.27 10.99
C LYS A 194 -11.12 10.42 10.11
N ARG A 195 -9.81 10.67 10.10
CA ARG A 195 -9.19 11.68 9.22
C ARG A 195 -9.37 11.34 7.75
N LEU A 196 -9.17 10.07 7.39
CA LEU A 196 -9.38 9.59 6.03
C LEU A 196 -10.82 9.78 5.56
N LEU A 197 -11.83 9.48 6.40
CA LEU A 197 -13.24 9.72 6.07
C LEU A 197 -13.56 11.21 5.88
N ILE A 198 -12.96 12.09 6.68
CA ILE A 198 -13.11 13.54 6.55
C ILE A 198 -12.51 14.02 5.22
N LEU A 199 -11.28 13.58 4.92
CA LEU A 199 -10.58 13.90 3.66
C LEU A 199 -11.35 13.36 2.46
N LEU A 200 -11.79 12.10 2.50
CA LEU A 200 -12.54 11.48 1.41
C LEU A 200 -13.83 12.25 1.12
N ARG A 201 -14.53 12.72 2.15
CA ARG A 201 -15.72 13.56 1.98
C ARG A 201 -15.41 14.93 1.40
N SER A 202 -14.30 15.56 1.78
CA SER A 202 -13.93 16.90 1.26
C SER A 202 -13.48 16.85 -0.19
N GLU A 203 -12.66 15.86 -0.54
CA GLU A 203 -12.03 15.77 -1.85
C GLU A 203 -12.89 15.00 -2.87
N ASP A 204 -13.63 13.96 -2.44
CA ASP A 204 -14.48 13.14 -3.32
C ASP A 204 -15.75 12.66 -2.62
N ALA A 205 -16.69 13.58 -2.42
CA ALA A 205 -17.99 13.29 -1.81
C ALA A 205 -18.78 12.18 -2.54
N LYS A 206 -18.56 11.98 -3.85
CA LYS A 206 -19.26 10.95 -4.62
C LYS A 206 -18.75 9.57 -4.25
N LEU A 207 -17.43 9.40 -4.21
CA LEU A 207 -16.79 8.16 -3.77
C LEU A 207 -17.10 7.87 -2.31
N TYR A 208 -17.01 8.87 -1.43
CA TYR A 208 -17.42 8.79 -0.03
C TYR A 208 -18.83 8.19 0.12
N ASN A 209 -19.82 8.81 -0.52
CA ASN A 209 -21.21 8.35 -0.45
C ASN A 209 -21.37 6.94 -1.01
N SER A 210 -20.69 6.64 -2.12
CA SER A 210 -20.77 5.33 -2.77
C SER A 210 -20.22 4.23 -1.87
N ILE A 211 -19.10 4.47 -1.17
CA ILE A 211 -18.52 3.54 -0.20
C ILE A 211 -19.48 3.35 0.99
N LEU A 212 -20.02 4.43 1.56
CA LEU A 212 -20.94 4.30 2.70
C LEU A 212 -22.22 3.55 2.35
N GLU A 213 -22.84 3.85 1.21
CA GLU A 213 -24.02 3.11 0.73
C GLU A 213 -23.67 1.64 0.48
N ALA A 214 -22.51 1.33 -0.10
CA ALA A 214 -22.08 -0.06 -0.24
C ALA A 214 -21.82 -0.75 1.10
N VAL A 215 -21.27 -0.06 2.10
CA VAL A 215 -21.09 -0.59 3.45
C VAL A 215 -22.44 -0.98 4.08
N ILE A 216 -23.49 -0.17 3.87
CA ILE A 216 -24.84 -0.43 4.35
C ILE A 216 -25.46 -1.63 3.62
N TRP A 217 -25.42 -1.64 2.29
CA TRP A 217 -26.27 -2.53 1.49
C TRP A 217 -25.60 -3.81 0.98
N TYR A 218 -24.27 -3.86 0.88
CA TYR A 218 -23.61 -5.03 0.31
C TYR A 218 -23.50 -6.16 1.34
N PRO A 219 -23.83 -7.42 1.00
CA PRO A 219 -23.63 -8.54 1.90
C PRO A 219 -22.14 -8.77 2.17
N VAL A 220 -21.72 -8.63 3.44
CA VAL A 220 -20.30 -8.70 3.85
C VAL A 220 -19.58 -9.92 3.28
N THR A 221 -20.18 -11.11 3.37
CA THR A 221 -19.58 -12.35 2.84
C THR A 221 -19.27 -12.27 1.35
N GLN A 222 -20.20 -11.72 0.55
CA GLN A 222 -20.01 -11.60 -0.91
C GLN A 222 -18.97 -10.53 -1.25
N THR A 223 -18.96 -9.41 -0.51
CA THR A 223 -17.94 -8.36 -0.68
C THR A 223 -16.53 -8.92 -0.44
N VAL A 224 -16.34 -9.63 0.69
CA VAL A 224 -15.04 -10.21 1.06
C VAL A 224 -14.62 -11.27 0.07
N GLU A 225 -15.54 -12.12 -0.40
CA GLU A 225 -15.23 -13.14 -1.42
C GLU A 225 -14.77 -12.52 -2.74
N LYS A 226 -15.43 -11.45 -3.22
CA LYS A 226 -15.00 -10.74 -4.42
C LYS A 226 -13.64 -10.08 -4.26
N ALA A 227 -13.42 -9.38 -3.14
CA ALA A 227 -12.13 -8.77 -2.83
C ALA A 227 -11.01 -9.82 -2.77
N TYR A 228 -11.28 -10.99 -2.18
CA TYR A 228 -10.36 -12.11 -2.14
C TYR A 228 -10.03 -12.66 -3.54
N ARG A 229 -11.03 -12.82 -4.42
CA ARG A 229 -10.81 -13.25 -5.81
C ARG A 229 -9.96 -12.26 -6.60
N TRP A 230 -10.21 -10.96 -6.44
CA TRP A 230 -9.39 -9.92 -7.08
C TRP A 230 -7.95 -9.94 -6.62
N ARG A 231 -7.74 -10.11 -5.31
CA ARG A 231 -6.42 -10.33 -4.73
C ARG A 231 -5.72 -11.54 -5.38
N LEU A 232 -6.39 -12.69 -5.47
CA LEU A 232 -5.80 -13.90 -6.08
C LEU A 232 -5.36 -13.66 -7.53
N ILE A 233 -6.18 -12.96 -8.32
CA ILE A 233 -5.82 -12.60 -9.71
C ILE A 233 -4.53 -11.76 -9.71
N ARG A 234 -4.46 -10.70 -8.91
CA ARG A 234 -3.29 -9.82 -8.85
C ARG A 234 -2.02 -10.52 -8.35
N THR A 235 -2.14 -11.40 -7.36
CA THR A 235 -0.98 -12.12 -6.82
C THR A 235 -0.50 -13.21 -7.77
N ALA A 236 -1.42 -13.90 -8.47
CA ALA A 236 -1.09 -14.92 -9.46
C ALA A 236 -0.35 -14.32 -10.66
N GLU A 237 -0.75 -13.14 -11.15
CA GLU A 237 -0.03 -12.40 -12.21
C GLU A 237 1.44 -12.11 -11.84
N ARG A 238 1.76 -12.11 -10.54
CA ARG A 238 3.10 -11.85 -9.99
C ARG A 238 3.83 -13.13 -9.57
N GLY A 239 3.29 -14.31 -9.93
CA GLY A 239 3.91 -15.60 -9.67
C GLY A 239 3.78 -16.09 -8.22
N LEU A 240 2.87 -15.51 -7.43
CA LEU A 240 2.46 -16.05 -6.13
C LEU A 240 1.24 -16.95 -6.33
N PRO A 241 1.40 -18.29 -6.43
CA PRO A 241 0.28 -19.21 -6.61
C PRO A 241 -0.62 -19.26 -5.37
N ASP A 242 -1.85 -19.73 -5.55
CA ASP A 242 -2.75 -19.97 -4.43
C ASP A 242 -2.19 -21.04 -3.48
N PHE A 243 -2.62 -21.03 -2.21
CA PHE A 243 -2.23 -22.04 -1.22
C PHE A 243 -2.60 -23.45 -1.68
N GLU A 244 -3.74 -23.61 -2.37
CA GLU A 244 -4.19 -24.90 -2.92
C GLU A 244 -3.32 -25.36 -4.10
N GLU A 245 -2.87 -24.46 -4.98
CA GLU A 245 -1.94 -24.78 -6.08
C GLU A 245 -0.55 -25.16 -5.54
N SER A 246 -0.10 -24.49 -4.48
CA SER A 246 1.18 -24.78 -3.82
C SER A 246 1.22 -26.17 -3.19
N MET A 247 0.06 -26.72 -2.81
CA MET A 247 -0.07 -28.03 -2.18
C MET A 247 -0.18 -29.18 -3.21
N GLN A 248 -0.41 -28.89 -4.50
CA GLN A 248 -0.39 -29.90 -5.58
C GLN A 248 1.02 -30.14 -6.16
N ILE A 249 2.01 -29.32 -5.78
CA ILE A 249 3.39 -29.38 -6.28
C ILE A 249 4.31 -30.18 -5.33
N TYR A 250 3.79 -30.73 -4.23
CA TYR A 250 4.50 -31.61 -3.28
C TYR A 250 3.85 -32.99 -3.17
#